data_AF-A0A9K3CUY8-F1
#
_entry.id   AF-A0A9K3CUY8-F1
#
_cell.length_a   1.000
_cell.length_b   1.000
_cell.length_c   1.000
_cell.angle_alpha   90.00
_cell.angle_beta   90.00
_cell.angle_gamma   90.00
#
_symmetry.space_group_name_H-M   'P 1'
#
loop_
_entity.id
_entity.type
_entity.pdbx_description
1 polymer ?
#
loop_
_entity_poly.entity_id
_entity_poly.type
_entity_poly.pdbx_seq_one_letter_code
_entity_poly.pdbx_strand_id
1 'polypeptide(L)'
;ASVKMTTEPPKGIKANMLRLYNALTEETINRCNQDPQKDKVYRKLLFGVSFFHAILIERRKFGSLGFNVPYSFNTSDYSICVALLSMYLNLYDEVPWGALRYLTAEANYGGRVTDDWDRRVLRVYMNHLYCDAAIETDNFPIAPPLTEYYLPAQGGVQSYVDYIRTLSSVDNPAVFGQHPNADISSQRHESKALLDILVSMQPVLAETGEGGSSREARIDALAEQLLKDLPKTISNLPPIVSDMDDPQAPLTVCLLQEAERYQTLLDHLDSDIHNLRLGIKGLVVMSQYLDELASDLFNNKVPASWSTTFLSAKSLSTWVQDLKARIVQIQAWANNGPPRVMWLGGLTFPTAYLTALLQQAARQRECAIDSLTWDFEVTNAIDPVRDIKPSMVLGLGQGAYISGVFVEGAGWDVDLRCLKEPNPMQLETALPVIHLVPIEVSKLHRKNKKRDNGSLPAVFTAPCYYYPQRTGTREKPSFIIGIEVLTGALSQEHWIKRGVGLLLNVGD
;
A
#
# COMPACT_ATOMS: atom_id res chain seq x y z
N ALA A 1 37.39 13.26 -20.42
CA ALA A 1 36.45 12.17 -20.76
C ALA A 1 36.41 11.18 -19.61
N SER A 2 35.25 10.93 -19.01
CA SER A 2 35.07 9.92 -17.96
C SER A 2 34.30 8.74 -18.54
N VAL A 3 34.81 7.52 -18.41
CA VAL A 3 34.05 6.31 -18.73
C VAL A 3 33.14 5.99 -17.54
N LYS A 4 31.82 5.95 -17.78
CA LYS A 4 30.84 5.55 -16.77
C LYS A 4 30.45 4.10 -17.05
N MET A 5 30.61 3.23 -16.05
CA MET A 5 30.17 1.84 -16.09
C MET A 5 29.11 1.65 -14.99
N THR A 6 27.92 1.21 -15.37
CA THR A 6 26.84 0.87 -14.44
C THR A 6 26.71 -0.65 -14.35
N THR A 7 26.64 -1.17 -13.13
CA THR A 7 26.40 -2.59 -12.86
C THR A 7 25.09 -2.75 -12.11
N GLU A 8 24.11 -3.39 -12.77
CA GLU A 8 22.81 -3.70 -12.18
C GLU A 8 22.72 -5.19 -11.86
N PRO A 9 22.02 -5.60 -10.79
CA PRO A 9 21.76 -7.01 -10.52
C PRO A 9 20.96 -7.63 -11.66
N PRO A 10 21.19 -8.91 -11.97
CA PRO A 10 20.49 -9.57 -13.06
C PRO A 10 19.00 -9.68 -12.75
N LYS A 11 18.15 -9.38 -13.74
CA LYS A 11 16.69 -9.48 -13.61
C LYS A 11 16.25 -10.94 -13.70
N GLY A 12 15.32 -11.31 -12.83
CA GLY A 12 14.63 -12.59 -12.79
C GLY A 12 15.19 -13.58 -11.76
N ILE A 13 14.32 -14.50 -11.31
CA ILE A 13 14.67 -15.49 -10.28
C ILE A 13 15.80 -16.40 -10.77
N LYS A 14 15.69 -16.88 -12.01
CA LYS A 14 16.70 -17.76 -12.63
C LYS A 14 18.10 -17.15 -12.58
N ALA A 15 18.24 -15.90 -13.01
CA ALA A 15 19.54 -15.26 -13.11
C ALA A 15 20.13 -14.93 -11.73
N ASN A 16 19.29 -14.53 -10.78
CA ASN A 16 19.70 -14.35 -9.37
C ASN A 16 20.16 -15.66 -8.73
N MET A 17 19.41 -16.75 -8.92
CA MET A 17 19.77 -18.08 -8.42
C MET A 17 21.07 -18.59 -9.02
N LEU A 18 21.26 -18.46 -10.34
CA LEU A 18 22.53 -18.83 -11.00
C LEU A 18 23.70 -18.03 -10.45
N ARG A 19 23.52 -16.73 -10.21
CA ARG A 19 24.56 -15.88 -9.61
C ARG A 19 24.96 -16.38 -8.21
N LEU A 20 23.99 -16.75 -7.37
CA LEU A 20 24.26 -17.29 -6.04
C LEU A 20 24.95 -18.65 -6.08
N TYR A 21 24.47 -19.57 -6.92
CA TYR A 21 25.00 -20.94 -7.00
C TYR A 21 26.37 -20.99 -7.68
N ASN A 22 26.65 -20.12 -8.66
CA ASN A 22 27.98 -20.01 -9.25
C ASN A 22 29.00 -19.37 -8.30
N ALA A 23 28.55 -18.56 -7.34
CA ALA A 23 29.40 -17.97 -6.31
C ALA A 23 29.60 -18.89 -5.08
N LEU A 24 28.91 -20.04 -5.05
CA LEU A 24 28.93 -20.96 -3.92
C LEU A 24 30.23 -21.80 -3.94
N THR A 25 30.98 -21.78 -2.84
CA THR A 25 32.20 -22.60 -2.69
C THR A 25 31.87 -24.02 -2.24
N GLU A 26 32.72 -25.00 -2.58
CA GLU A 26 32.58 -26.38 -2.10
C GLU A 26 32.56 -26.47 -0.56
N GLU A 27 33.35 -25.62 0.10
CA GLU A 27 33.36 -25.50 1.56
C GLU A 27 31.98 -25.10 2.11
N THR A 28 31.27 -24.19 1.45
CA THR A 28 29.96 -23.71 1.91
C THR A 28 28.90 -24.78 1.79
N ILE A 29 29.00 -25.63 0.78
CA ILE A 29 28.04 -26.70 0.51
C ILE A 29 28.24 -27.87 1.46
N ASN A 30 29.49 -28.15 1.84
CA ASN A 30 29.83 -29.30 2.68
C ASN A 30 29.89 -28.98 4.19
N ARG A 31 29.36 -27.83 4.64
CA ARG A 31 29.40 -27.40 6.06
C ARG A 31 28.71 -28.34 7.06
N CYS A 32 27.73 -29.12 6.60
CA CYS A 32 26.98 -30.07 7.43
C CYS A 32 27.21 -31.53 7.04
N ASN A 33 28.29 -31.82 6.28
CA ASN A 33 28.56 -33.15 5.70
C ASN A 33 29.01 -34.21 6.74
N GLN A 34 29.09 -33.86 8.02
CA GLN A 34 29.44 -34.80 9.09
C GLN A 34 28.30 -35.78 9.39
N ASP A 35 27.05 -35.35 9.19
CA ASP A 35 25.84 -36.16 9.38
C ASP A 35 25.02 -36.15 8.08
N PRO A 36 24.82 -37.31 7.43
CA PRO A 36 24.05 -37.41 6.18
C PRO A 36 22.62 -36.85 6.27
N GLN A 37 21.96 -36.97 7.44
CA GLN A 37 20.62 -36.42 7.61
C GLN A 37 20.66 -34.90 7.67
N LYS A 38 21.61 -34.33 8.42
CA LYS A 38 21.80 -32.87 8.51
C LYS A 38 22.27 -32.27 7.19
N ASP A 39 23.09 -32.98 6.41
CA ASP A 39 23.50 -32.56 5.06
C ASP A 39 22.30 -32.49 4.11
N LYS A 40 21.40 -33.50 4.14
CA LYS A 40 20.15 -33.49 3.35
C LYS A 40 19.30 -32.27 3.70
N VAL A 41 19.09 -32.01 5.00
CA VAL A 41 18.33 -30.86 5.49
C VAL A 41 18.98 -29.55 5.07
N TYR A 42 20.28 -29.40 5.32
CA TYR A 42 21.04 -28.20 5.00
C TYR A 42 20.96 -27.84 3.51
N ARG A 43 21.14 -28.81 2.61
CA ARG A 43 21.09 -28.54 1.16
C ARG A 43 19.69 -28.12 0.69
N LYS A 44 18.62 -28.76 1.19
CA LYS A 44 17.24 -28.35 0.87
C LYS A 44 16.96 -26.93 1.38
N LEU A 45 17.34 -26.63 2.63
CA LEU A 45 17.13 -25.31 3.23
C LEU A 45 18.02 -24.23 2.58
N LEU A 46 19.24 -24.56 2.16
CA LEU A 46 20.14 -23.67 1.41
C LEU A 46 19.54 -23.24 0.08
N PHE A 47 18.92 -24.16 -0.66
CA PHE A 47 18.14 -23.82 -1.85
C PHE A 47 16.96 -22.92 -1.48
N GLY A 48 16.25 -23.23 -0.40
CA GLY A 48 15.16 -22.40 0.13
C GLY A 48 15.59 -20.96 0.44
N VAL A 49 16.72 -20.75 1.10
CA VAL A 49 17.26 -19.40 1.39
C VAL A 49 17.70 -18.68 0.12
N SER A 50 18.33 -19.39 -0.81
CA SER A 50 18.72 -18.82 -2.10
C SER A 50 17.51 -18.32 -2.86
N PHE A 51 16.46 -19.15 -2.90
CA PHE A 51 15.19 -18.82 -3.55
C PHE A 51 14.46 -17.68 -2.83
N PHE A 52 14.44 -17.68 -1.50
CA PHE A 52 13.92 -16.58 -0.68
C PHE A 52 14.62 -15.25 -1.04
N HIS A 53 15.95 -15.24 -1.10
CA HIS A 53 16.71 -14.05 -1.48
C HIS A 53 16.36 -13.57 -2.90
N ALA A 54 16.26 -14.49 -3.87
CA ALA A 54 15.88 -14.16 -5.24
C ALA A 54 14.45 -13.58 -5.31
N ILE A 55 13.49 -14.16 -4.58
CA ILE A 55 12.13 -13.62 -4.46
C ILE A 55 12.13 -12.22 -3.91
N LEU A 56 12.86 -11.95 -2.81
CA LEU A 56 12.85 -10.64 -2.17
C LEU A 56 13.41 -9.54 -3.09
N ILE A 57 14.46 -9.84 -3.86
CA ILE A 57 15.03 -8.90 -4.83
C ILE A 57 14.02 -8.60 -5.94
N GLU A 58 13.49 -9.64 -6.58
CA GLU A 58 12.66 -9.49 -7.77
C GLU A 58 11.24 -8.99 -7.43
N ARG A 59 10.74 -9.27 -6.22
CA ARG A 59 9.43 -8.79 -5.77
C ARG A 59 9.33 -7.26 -5.74
N ARG A 60 10.45 -6.55 -5.66
CA ARG A 60 10.50 -5.08 -5.77
C ARG A 60 9.90 -4.56 -7.09
N LYS A 61 9.89 -5.37 -8.16
CA LYS A 61 9.30 -4.97 -9.45
C LYS A 61 7.82 -4.61 -9.35
N PHE A 62 7.08 -5.22 -8.43
CA PHE A 62 5.64 -5.00 -8.26
C PHE A 62 5.27 -3.70 -7.51
N GLY A 63 6.23 -2.82 -7.22
CA GLY A 63 5.99 -1.57 -6.50
C GLY A 63 5.30 -1.80 -5.15
N SER A 64 4.26 -1.01 -4.86
CA SER A 64 3.47 -1.05 -3.61
C SER A 64 2.78 -2.39 -3.33
N LEU A 65 2.49 -3.19 -4.36
CA LEU A 65 1.94 -4.55 -4.22
C LEU A 65 3.01 -5.55 -3.75
N GLY A 66 4.28 -5.27 -4.07
CA GLY A 66 5.43 -6.06 -3.65
C GLY A 66 5.83 -5.75 -2.21
N PHE A 67 6.28 -4.52 -2.01
CA PHE A 67 6.66 -3.93 -0.72
C PHE A 67 6.18 -2.48 -0.67
N ASN A 68 5.80 -2.00 0.50
CA ASN A 68 5.46 -0.60 0.71
C ASN A 68 6.67 0.30 0.47
N VAL A 69 7.86 -0.13 0.94
CA VAL A 69 9.13 0.59 0.77
C VAL A 69 10.07 -0.20 -0.14
N PRO A 70 10.77 0.44 -1.09
CA PRO A 70 11.71 -0.24 -1.97
C PRO A 70 13.02 -0.59 -1.23
N TYR A 71 13.04 -1.77 -0.59
CA TYR A 71 14.23 -2.28 0.09
C TYR A 71 15.30 -2.76 -0.89
N SER A 72 16.57 -2.68 -0.45
CA SER A 72 17.71 -3.26 -1.16
C SER A 72 18.33 -4.35 -0.29
N PHE A 73 18.35 -5.57 -0.82
CA PHE A 73 18.96 -6.73 -0.17
C PHE A 73 20.28 -7.07 -0.87
N ASN A 74 21.31 -7.35 -0.08
CA ASN A 74 22.66 -7.58 -0.57
C ASN A 74 23.06 -9.05 -0.42
N THR A 75 24.11 -9.45 -1.14
CA THR A 75 24.71 -10.78 -0.99
C THR A 75 25.26 -11.02 0.42
N SER A 76 25.64 -9.96 1.16
CA SER A 76 26.06 -10.08 2.56
C SER A 76 24.97 -10.66 3.47
N ASP A 77 23.72 -10.25 3.26
CA ASP A 77 22.57 -10.70 4.07
C ASP A 77 22.33 -12.19 3.84
N TYR A 78 22.45 -12.62 2.58
CA TYR A 78 22.40 -14.02 2.17
C TYR A 78 23.52 -14.84 2.82
N SER A 79 24.78 -14.40 2.71
CA SER A 79 25.93 -15.12 3.27
C SER A 79 25.83 -15.30 4.79
N ILE A 80 25.33 -14.29 5.52
CA ILE A 80 25.09 -14.38 6.96
C ILE A 80 23.98 -15.39 7.26
N CYS A 81 22.87 -15.40 6.50
CA CYS A 81 21.81 -16.39 6.67
C CYS A 81 22.29 -17.82 6.43
N VAL A 82 23.12 -18.05 5.40
CA VAL A 82 23.71 -19.37 5.11
C VAL A 82 24.65 -19.81 6.24
N ALA A 83 25.46 -18.90 6.78
CA ALA A 83 26.32 -19.18 7.92
C ALA A 83 25.50 -19.56 9.17
N LEU A 84 24.48 -18.77 9.51
CA LEU A 84 23.59 -19.04 10.64
C LEU A 84 22.84 -20.37 10.47
N LEU A 85 22.36 -20.68 9.27
CA LEU A 85 21.72 -21.95 8.96
C LEU A 85 22.63 -23.13 9.29
N SER A 86 23.86 -23.13 8.77
CA SER A 86 24.83 -24.21 9.06
C SER A 86 25.20 -24.30 10.53
N MET A 87 25.36 -23.16 11.22
CA MET A 87 25.72 -23.11 12.63
C MET A 87 24.63 -23.73 13.51
N TYR A 88 23.36 -23.37 13.30
CA TYR A 88 22.25 -23.87 14.09
C TYR A 88 21.95 -25.35 13.84
N LEU A 89 22.07 -25.81 12.58
CA LEU A 89 21.90 -27.23 12.27
C LEU A 89 22.99 -28.11 12.89
N ASN A 90 24.22 -27.59 12.99
CA ASN A 90 25.31 -28.32 13.64
C ASN A 90 25.23 -28.28 15.16
N LEU A 91 24.68 -27.20 15.75
CA LEU A 91 24.60 -27.02 17.21
C LEU A 91 23.49 -27.85 17.86
N TYR A 92 22.36 -28.04 17.17
CA TYR A 92 21.19 -28.76 17.69
C TYR A 92 20.99 -30.09 16.95
N ASP A 93 20.41 -31.07 17.64
CA ASP A 93 20.08 -32.37 17.06
C ASP A 93 18.80 -32.31 16.22
N GLU A 94 17.80 -31.58 16.71
CA GLU A 94 16.56 -31.29 15.98
C GLU A 94 16.65 -29.93 15.27
N VAL A 95 15.90 -29.78 14.17
CA VAL A 95 15.87 -28.54 13.38
C VAL A 95 15.14 -27.44 14.17
N PRO A 96 15.81 -26.36 14.59
CA PRO A 96 15.18 -25.33 15.42
C PRO A 96 14.40 -24.33 14.57
N TRP A 97 13.22 -24.73 14.08
CA TRP A 97 12.40 -23.95 13.14
C TRP A 97 12.12 -22.52 13.60
N GLY A 98 11.73 -22.34 14.86
CA GLY A 98 11.42 -21.02 15.41
C GLY A 98 12.63 -20.07 15.34
N ALA A 99 13.80 -20.57 15.74
CA ALA A 99 15.04 -19.79 15.70
C ALA A 99 15.48 -19.49 14.26
N LEU A 100 15.45 -20.48 13.37
CA LEU A 100 15.84 -20.32 11.98
C LEU A 100 14.93 -19.32 11.23
N ARG A 101 13.60 -19.42 11.42
CA ARG A 101 12.64 -18.49 10.81
C ARG A 101 12.83 -17.07 11.34
N TYR A 102 13.00 -16.91 12.66
CA TYR A 102 13.23 -15.60 13.28
C TYR A 102 14.54 -14.97 12.82
N LEU A 103 15.65 -15.72 12.84
CA LEU A 103 16.97 -15.20 12.48
C LEU A 103 17.04 -14.77 11.01
N THR A 104 16.45 -15.56 10.11
CA THR A 104 16.43 -15.24 8.68
C THR A 104 15.45 -14.11 8.39
N ALA A 105 14.15 -14.28 8.71
CA ALA A 105 13.11 -13.36 8.26
C ALA A 105 12.99 -12.09 9.11
N GLU A 106 13.15 -12.16 10.42
CA GLU A 106 12.93 -11.01 11.32
C GLU A 106 14.23 -10.29 11.69
N ALA A 107 15.29 -11.02 12.03
CA ALA A 107 16.53 -10.41 12.50
C ALA A 107 17.42 -9.91 11.36
N ASN A 108 17.75 -10.77 10.38
CA ASN A 108 18.68 -10.41 9.31
C ASN A 108 18.00 -9.60 8.21
N TYR A 109 17.10 -10.23 7.43
CA TYR A 109 16.38 -9.50 6.38
C TYR A 109 15.41 -8.47 6.97
N GLY A 110 14.69 -8.83 8.04
CA GLY A 110 13.77 -7.93 8.73
C GLY A 110 14.45 -6.72 9.40
N GLY A 111 15.75 -6.82 9.74
CA GLY A 111 16.54 -5.68 10.21
C GLY A 111 16.67 -4.55 9.18
N ARG A 112 16.54 -4.86 7.87
CA ARG A 112 16.49 -3.84 6.80
C ARG A 112 15.08 -3.33 6.51
N VAL A 113 14.06 -4.07 6.96
CA VAL A 113 12.66 -3.73 6.71
C VAL A 113 12.17 -2.83 7.84
N THR A 114 11.78 -1.62 7.46
CA THR A 114 11.31 -0.57 8.37
C THR A 114 9.82 -0.65 8.66
N ASP A 115 9.02 -1.24 7.77
CA ASP A 115 7.56 -1.29 7.87
C ASP A 115 7.06 -2.66 8.33
N ASP A 116 6.19 -2.68 9.33
CA ASP A 116 5.68 -3.92 9.93
C ASP A 116 4.79 -4.73 8.95
N TRP A 117 4.09 -4.03 8.04
CA TRP A 117 3.26 -4.69 7.01
C TRP A 117 4.10 -5.33 5.90
N ASP A 118 5.33 -4.87 5.69
CA ASP A 118 6.30 -5.54 4.84
C ASP A 118 6.99 -6.71 5.58
N ARG A 119 7.26 -6.57 6.89
CA ARG A 119 7.85 -7.67 7.70
C ARG A 119 6.98 -8.94 7.70
N ARG A 120 5.65 -8.82 7.74
CA ARG A 120 4.75 -9.99 7.64
C ARG A 120 4.94 -10.77 6.34
N VAL A 121 5.30 -10.11 5.23
CA VAL A 121 5.52 -10.77 3.94
C VAL A 121 6.74 -11.69 4.02
N LEU A 122 7.83 -11.20 4.62
CA LEU A 122 9.05 -11.99 4.84
C LEU A 122 8.74 -13.24 5.69
N ARG A 123 7.97 -13.08 6.77
CA ARG A 123 7.59 -14.19 7.65
C ARG A 123 6.76 -15.25 6.92
N VAL A 124 5.79 -14.84 6.11
CA VAL A 124 4.93 -15.75 5.34
C VAL A 124 5.74 -16.54 4.32
N TYR A 125 6.68 -15.91 3.61
CA TYR A 125 7.59 -16.63 2.72
C TYR A 125 8.46 -17.63 3.49
N MET A 126 8.99 -17.21 4.63
CA MET A 126 9.87 -18.05 5.42
C MET A 126 9.14 -19.26 6.01
N ASN A 127 7.93 -19.07 6.54
CA ASN A 127 7.09 -20.14 7.06
C ASN A 127 6.75 -21.18 5.98
N HIS A 128 6.54 -20.73 4.74
CA HIS A 128 6.26 -21.62 3.62
C HIS A 128 7.48 -22.44 3.21
N LEU A 129 8.68 -21.84 3.21
CA LEU A 129 9.92 -22.50 2.80
C LEU A 129 10.51 -23.40 3.90
N TYR A 130 10.40 -22.98 5.16
CA TYR A 130 10.95 -23.69 6.31
C TYR A 130 9.84 -24.45 7.04
N CYS A 131 9.47 -25.62 6.52
CA CYS A 131 8.52 -26.53 7.15
C CYS A 131 9.01 -27.98 7.07
N ASP A 132 8.50 -28.84 7.96
CA ASP A 132 8.84 -30.27 7.96
C ASP A 132 8.50 -30.93 6.62
N ALA A 133 7.37 -30.54 6.01
CA ALA A 133 6.95 -31.01 4.70
C ALA A 133 7.98 -30.71 3.59
N ALA A 134 8.72 -29.62 3.68
CA ALA A 134 9.78 -29.26 2.73
C ALA A 134 11.00 -30.18 2.85
N ILE A 135 11.27 -30.74 4.03
CA ILE A 135 12.35 -31.69 4.27
C ILE A 135 11.94 -33.10 3.82
N GLU A 136 10.74 -33.52 4.21
CA GLU A 136 10.23 -34.89 4.02
C GLU A 136 9.85 -35.17 2.57
N THR A 137 9.24 -34.20 1.88
CA THR A 137 8.76 -34.38 0.51
C THR A 137 9.90 -34.18 -0.48
N ASP A 138 10.08 -35.14 -1.39
CA ASP A 138 10.98 -34.96 -2.54
C ASP A 138 10.26 -34.14 -3.62
N ASN A 139 10.95 -33.14 -4.17
CA ASN A 139 10.37 -32.14 -5.09
C ASN A 139 9.19 -31.37 -4.48
N PHE A 140 9.35 -30.90 -3.23
CA PHE A 140 8.34 -30.07 -2.57
C PHE A 140 8.02 -28.81 -3.39
N PRO A 141 6.74 -28.55 -3.75
CA PRO A 141 6.37 -27.40 -4.58
C PRO A 141 6.49 -26.10 -3.80
N ILE A 142 7.32 -25.18 -4.29
CA ILE A 142 7.62 -23.91 -3.63
C ILE A 142 6.59 -22.82 -3.98
N ALA A 143 5.97 -22.91 -5.16
CA ALA A 143 5.00 -21.93 -5.62
C ALA A 143 3.75 -22.58 -6.25
N PRO A 144 2.87 -23.22 -5.45
CA PRO A 144 1.59 -23.74 -5.97
C PRO A 144 0.78 -22.60 -6.62
N PRO A 145 0.15 -22.81 -7.80
CA PRO A 145 -0.06 -24.08 -8.50
C PRO A 145 1.05 -24.49 -9.49
N LEU A 146 2.17 -23.78 -9.57
CA LEU A 146 3.23 -24.06 -10.54
C LEU A 146 4.02 -25.31 -10.13
N THR A 147 4.13 -26.27 -11.05
CA THR A 147 4.90 -27.52 -10.84
C THR A 147 6.38 -27.37 -11.17
N GLU A 148 6.77 -26.30 -11.87
CA GLU A 148 8.15 -26.07 -12.30
C GLU A 148 9.08 -25.63 -11.16
N TYR A 149 8.51 -25.04 -10.10
CA TYR A 149 9.25 -24.51 -8.96
C TYR A 149 9.11 -25.46 -7.77
N TYR A 150 10.09 -26.33 -7.61
CA TYR A 150 10.21 -27.27 -6.49
C TYR A 150 11.58 -27.22 -5.81
N LEU A 151 11.66 -27.74 -4.58
CA LEU A 151 12.92 -27.99 -3.88
C LEU A 151 13.54 -29.29 -4.41
N PRO A 152 14.65 -29.23 -5.16
CA PRO A 152 15.28 -30.42 -5.74
C PRO A 152 15.82 -31.36 -4.65
N ALA A 153 15.88 -32.65 -4.96
CA ALA A 153 16.48 -33.67 -4.10
C ALA A 153 18.00 -33.42 -3.89
N GLN A 154 18.58 -34.11 -2.90
CA GLN A 154 19.99 -33.98 -2.55
C GLN A 154 20.88 -34.27 -3.76
N GLY A 155 21.64 -33.26 -4.19
CA GLY A 155 22.59 -33.35 -5.29
C GLY A 155 23.85 -32.51 -5.08
N GLY A 156 24.76 -32.63 -6.06
CA GLY A 156 25.91 -31.73 -6.21
C GLY A 156 25.50 -30.35 -6.75
N VAL A 157 26.40 -29.38 -6.66
CA VAL A 157 26.17 -28.00 -7.13
C VAL A 157 25.68 -27.96 -8.56
N GLN A 158 26.31 -28.77 -9.43
CA GLN A 158 26.01 -28.81 -10.85
C GLN A 158 24.58 -29.28 -11.12
N SER A 159 24.05 -30.23 -10.33
CA SER A 159 22.66 -30.67 -10.46
C SER A 159 21.68 -29.54 -10.14
N TYR A 160 21.95 -28.74 -9.11
CA TYR A 160 21.13 -27.56 -8.80
C TYR A 160 21.25 -26.50 -9.88
N VAL A 161 22.45 -26.24 -10.41
CA VAL A 161 22.67 -25.29 -11.51
C VAL A 161 21.93 -25.73 -12.77
N ASP A 162 21.96 -27.01 -13.11
CA ASP A 162 21.27 -27.54 -14.28
C ASP A 162 19.74 -27.47 -14.13
N TYR A 163 19.22 -27.74 -12.93
CA TYR A 163 17.80 -27.48 -12.63
C TYR A 163 17.44 -25.99 -12.73
N ILE A 164 18.25 -25.08 -12.19
CA ILE A 164 17.99 -23.64 -12.31
C ILE A 164 18.02 -23.21 -13.79
N ARG A 165 18.85 -23.85 -14.63
CA ARG A 165 18.87 -23.59 -16.08
C ARG A 165 17.58 -24.01 -16.79
N THR A 166 16.84 -25.00 -16.28
CA THR A 166 15.55 -25.40 -16.86
C THR A 166 14.42 -24.42 -16.56
N LEU A 167 14.56 -23.56 -15.56
CA LEU A 167 13.55 -22.54 -15.24
C LEU A 167 13.39 -21.54 -16.40
N SER A 168 12.17 -21.01 -16.55
CA SER A 168 11.87 -19.94 -17.50
C SER A 168 12.71 -18.68 -17.21
N SER A 169 13.07 -17.94 -18.25
CA SER A 169 13.69 -16.61 -18.12
C SER A 169 12.67 -15.53 -17.76
N VAL A 170 11.39 -15.77 -18.05
CA VAL A 170 10.28 -14.88 -17.68
C VAL A 170 9.57 -15.50 -16.49
N ASP A 171 9.62 -14.82 -15.35
CA ASP A 171 9.02 -15.31 -14.12
C ASP A 171 7.52 -15.09 -14.11
N ASN A 172 6.75 -16.15 -13.83
CA ASN A 172 5.32 -16.05 -13.62
C ASN A 172 5.02 -15.31 -12.29
N PRO A 173 4.11 -14.33 -12.24
CA PRO A 173 3.75 -13.61 -11.01
C PRO A 173 3.31 -14.52 -9.86
N ALA A 174 2.72 -15.69 -10.17
CA ALA A 174 2.32 -16.68 -9.18
C ALA A 174 3.50 -17.24 -8.36
N VAL A 175 4.74 -17.19 -8.87
CA VAL A 175 5.95 -17.59 -8.14
C VAL A 175 6.17 -16.71 -6.91
N PHE A 176 5.83 -15.43 -7.02
CA PHE A 176 5.87 -14.44 -5.94
C PHE A 176 4.56 -14.44 -5.14
N GLY A 177 3.66 -15.41 -5.35
CA GLY A 177 2.32 -15.35 -4.80
C GLY A 177 1.55 -14.08 -5.22
N GLN A 178 1.88 -13.47 -6.36
CA GLN A 178 1.18 -12.32 -6.92
C GLN A 178 0.18 -12.72 -8.00
N HIS A 179 -0.86 -11.90 -8.17
CA HIS A 179 -1.82 -12.05 -9.27
C HIS A 179 -1.23 -11.49 -10.58
N PRO A 180 -1.57 -12.01 -11.77
CA PRO A 180 -1.11 -11.47 -13.07
C PRO A 180 -1.34 -9.96 -13.25
N ASN A 181 -2.39 -9.40 -12.63
CA ASN A 181 -2.65 -7.95 -12.65
C ASN A 181 -1.49 -7.12 -12.07
N ALA A 182 -0.72 -7.67 -11.11
CA ALA A 182 0.43 -6.97 -10.55
C ALA A 182 1.55 -6.79 -11.59
N ASP A 183 1.72 -7.75 -12.48
CA ASP A 183 2.70 -7.67 -13.57
C ASP A 183 2.27 -6.66 -14.63
N ILE A 184 0.98 -6.63 -14.98
CA ILE A 184 0.41 -5.61 -15.86
C ILE A 184 0.61 -4.20 -15.27
N SER A 185 0.38 -4.04 -13.96
CA SER A 185 0.60 -2.77 -13.25
C SER A 185 2.08 -2.34 -13.29
N SER A 186 2.99 -3.27 -13.01
CA SER A 186 4.44 -3.05 -13.12
C SER A 186 4.85 -2.60 -14.51
N GLN A 187 4.41 -3.30 -15.56
CA GLN A 187 4.72 -2.96 -16.95
C GLN A 187 4.14 -1.60 -17.34
N ARG A 188 2.94 -1.26 -16.86
CA ARG A 188 2.32 0.06 -17.07
C ARG A 188 3.15 1.17 -16.41
N HIS A 189 3.65 0.93 -15.20
CA HIS A 189 4.49 1.89 -14.49
C HIS A 189 5.84 2.10 -15.19
N GLU A 190 6.54 1.03 -15.58
CA GLU A 190 7.80 1.12 -16.33
C GLU A 190 7.60 1.83 -17.68
N SER A 191 6.51 1.52 -18.39
CA SER A 191 6.16 2.19 -19.64
C SER A 191 5.90 3.69 -19.44
N LYS A 192 5.16 4.06 -18.39
CA LYS A 192 4.90 5.47 -18.04
C LYS A 192 6.20 6.20 -17.70
N ALA A 193 7.09 5.59 -16.91
CA ALA A 193 8.38 6.19 -16.60
C ALA A 193 9.23 6.43 -17.86
N LEU A 194 9.24 5.49 -18.80
CA LEU A 194 9.91 5.66 -20.10
C LEU A 194 9.28 6.80 -20.92
N LEU A 195 7.96 6.87 -20.98
CA LEU A 195 7.25 7.95 -21.68
C LEU A 195 7.51 9.32 -21.03
N ASP A 196 7.53 9.40 -19.70
CA ASP A 196 7.86 10.63 -18.97
C ASP A 196 9.29 11.09 -19.28
N ILE A 197 10.25 10.16 -19.35
CA ILE A 197 11.63 10.45 -19.78
C ILE A 197 11.64 10.95 -21.23
N LEU A 198 10.90 10.32 -22.14
CA LEU A 198 10.81 10.77 -23.54
C LEU A 198 10.22 12.19 -23.64
N VAL A 199 9.15 12.49 -22.89
CA VAL A 199 8.56 13.84 -22.83
C VAL A 199 9.57 14.84 -22.28
N SER A 200 10.34 14.48 -21.24
CA SER A 200 11.38 15.36 -20.69
C SER A 200 12.55 15.65 -21.64
N MET A 201 12.80 14.74 -22.60
CA MET A 201 13.83 14.92 -23.64
C MET A 201 13.31 15.67 -24.87
N GLN A 202 12.00 15.88 -25.00
CA GLN A 202 11.48 16.69 -26.12
C GLN A 202 12.02 18.11 -25.97
N PRO A 203 12.70 18.64 -27.01
CA PRO A 203 13.14 20.02 -26.97
C PRO A 203 11.90 20.89 -26.80
N VAL A 204 11.93 21.81 -25.84
CA VAL A 204 11.01 22.94 -25.78
C VAL A 204 11.37 23.83 -26.96
N LEU A 205 11.06 23.38 -28.17
CA LEU A 205 11.04 24.24 -29.34
C LEU A 205 9.99 25.27 -29.01
N ALA A 206 10.43 26.49 -28.73
CA ALA A 206 9.55 27.64 -28.80
C ALA A 206 8.81 27.51 -30.14
N GLU A 207 7.49 27.31 -30.08
CA GLU A 207 6.65 27.34 -31.26
C GLU A 207 6.79 28.75 -31.86
N THR A 208 7.79 28.94 -32.71
CA THR A 208 7.85 30.05 -33.68
C THR A 208 6.96 29.68 -34.87
N GLY A 209 5.74 29.25 -34.57
CA GLY A 209 4.69 28.96 -35.55
C GLY A 209 3.63 30.03 -35.43
N GLU A 210 3.61 30.96 -36.39
CA GLU A 210 2.52 31.92 -36.60
C GLU A 210 1.19 31.15 -36.80
N GLY A 211 0.49 30.81 -35.72
CA GLY A 211 -0.79 30.09 -35.81
C GLY A 211 -1.21 29.29 -34.58
N GLY A 212 -0.30 28.98 -33.66
CA GLY A 212 -0.64 28.40 -32.35
C GLY A 212 -0.95 29.51 -31.34
N SER A 213 -2.02 29.38 -30.54
CA SER A 213 -2.20 30.24 -29.36
C SER A 213 -0.93 30.16 -28.51
N SER A 214 -0.32 31.30 -28.15
CA SER A 214 0.91 31.32 -27.37
C SER A 214 0.77 30.44 -26.11
N ARG A 215 1.85 29.77 -25.70
CA ARG A 215 1.88 28.96 -24.47
C ARG A 215 1.24 29.69 -23.28
N GLU A 216 1.55 30.98 -23.16
CA GLU A 216 0.99 31.90 -22.18
C GLU A 216 -0.53 32.08 -22.29
N ALA A 217 -1.07 32.28 -23.50
CA ALA A 217 -2.51 32.40 -23.71
C ALA A 217 -3.26 31.12 -23.32
N ARG A 218 -2.68 29.94 -23.57
CA ARG A 218 -3.26 28.66 -23.16
C ARG A 218 -3.25 28.48 -21.64
N ILE A 219 -2.17 28.90 -20.99
CA ILE A 219 -2.05 28.86 -19.53
C ILE A 219 -3.05 29.85 -18.89
N ASP A 220 -3.20 31.07 -19.42
CA ASP A 220 -4.18 32.04 -18.91
C ASP A 220 -5.62 31.52 -19.06
N ALA A 221 -5.95 30.89 -20.19
CA ALA A 221 -7.27 30.27 -20.39
C ALA A 221 -7.54 29.13 -19.38
N LEU A 222 -6.53 28.29 -19.12
CA LEU A 222 -6.64 27.21 -18.12
C LEU A 222 -6.75 27.77 -16.70
N ALA A 223 -5.96 28.79 -16.36
CA ALA A 223 -6.05 29.51 -15.09
C ALA A 223 -7.44 30.13 -14.88
N GLU A 224 -8.03 30.73 -15.92
CA GLU A 224 -9.38 31.28 -15.85
C GLU A 224 -10.45 30.20 -15.64
N GLN A 225 -10.31 29.04 -16.30
CA GLN A 225 -11.19 27.90 -16.07
C GLN A 225 -11.08 27.37 -14.65
N LEU A 226 -9.85 27.23 -14.13
CA LEU A 226 -9.61 26.81 -12.75
C LEU A 226 -10.25 27.76 -11.74
N LEU A 227 -10.10 29.09 -11.90
CA LEU A 227 -10.75 30.06 -11.02
C LEU A 227 -12.28 29.94 -11.02
N LYS A 228 -12.90 29.66 -12.17
CA LYS A 228 -14.35 29.43 -12.27
C LYS A 228 -14.77 28.11 -11.63
N ASP A 229 -13.91 27.11 -11.72
CA ASP A 229 -14.14 25.79 -11.16
C ASP A 229 -13.83 25.69 -9.67
N LEU A 230 -13.05 26.61 -9.08
CA LEU A 230 -12.78 26.55 -7.66
C LEU A 230 -14.08 26.68 -6.84
N PRO A 231 -14.37 25.74 -5.93
CA PRO A 231 -15.52 25.83 -5.06
C PRO A 231 -15.40 27.06 -4.14
N LYS A 232 -16.55 27.64 -3.79
CA LYS A 232 -16.64 28.82 -2.92
C LYS A 232 -16.20 28.49 -1.49
N THR A 233 -15.72 29.51 -0.78
CA THR A 233 -15.41 29.52 0.66
C THR A 233 -16.45 28.75 1.49
N ILE A 234 -15.97 27.95 2.43
CA ILE A 234 -16.84 27.17 3.32
C ILE A 234 -17.61 28.13 4.24
N SER A 235 -18.94 27.99 4.27
CA SER A 235 -19.85 28.86 5.01
C SER A 235 -20.62 28.08 6.09
N ASN A 236 -21.25 28.79 7.04
CA ASN A 236 -22.05 28.22 8.13
C ASN A 236 -21.30 27.25 9.05
N LEU A 237 -20.05 27.56 9.40
CA LEU A 237 -19.32 26.77 10.39
C LEU A 237 -19.95 26.93 11.78
N PRO A 238 -20.05 25.85 12.58
CA PRO A 238 -20.52 25.94 13.95
C PRO A 238 -19.62 26.85 14.79
N PRO A 239 -20.13 27.47 15.86
CA PRO A 239 -19.29 28.26 16.75
C PRO A 239 -18.19 27.40 17.37
N ILE A 240 -17.07 28.04 17.73
CA ILE A 240 -15.99 27.37 18.45
C ILE A 240 -16.57 26.73 19.71
N VAL A 241 -16.27 25.44 19.90
CA VAL A 241 -16.76 24.65 21.03
C VAL A 241 -16.37 25.33 22.34
N SER A 242 -17.35 25.84 23.07
CA SER A 242 -17.16 26.46 24.38
C SER A 242 -17.32 25.49 25.53
N ASP A 243 -18.14 24.45 25.36
CA ASP A 243 -18.37 23.39 26.34
C ASP A 243 -17.70 22.09 25.89
N MET A 244 -16.64 21.69 26.62
CA MET A 244 -15.88 20.49 26.31
C MET A 244 -16.60 19.20 26.74
N ASP A 245 -17.65 19.30 27.55
CA ASP A 245 -18.43 18.17 28.05
C ASP A 245 -19.53 17.71 27.07
N ASP A 246 -19.80 18.48 26.00
CA ASP A 246 -20.74 18.08 24.96
C ASP A 246 -20.29 16.76 24.27
N PRO A 247 -21.14 15.71 24.22
CA PRO A 247 -20.85 14.49 23.48
C PRO A 247 -20.54 14.68 21.98
N GLN A 248 -20.95 15.81 21.38
CA GLN A 248 -20.66 16.15 19.97
C GLN A 248 -19.43 17.04 19.78
N ALA A 249 -18.80 17.52 20.87
CA ALA A 249 -17.62 18.38 20.81
C ALA A 249 -16.47 17.78 19.97
N PRO A 250 -16.08 16.49 20.12
CA PRO A 250 -14.96 15.93 19.36
C PRO A 250 -15.14 16.00 17.84
N LEU A 251 -16.35 15.70 17.36
CA LEU A 251 -16.67 15.74 15.93
C LEU A 251 -16.73 17.17 15.40
N THR A 252 -17.22 18.10 16.21
CA THR A 252 -17.27 19.53 15.87
C THR A 252 -15.86 20.12 15.75
N VAL A 253 -14.96 19.79 16.68
CA VAL A 253 -13.54 20.21 16.59
C VAL A 253 -12.88 19.63 15.33
N CYS A 254 -13.14 18.36 15.00
CA CYS A 254 -12.61 17.76 13.78
C CYS A 254 -13.11 18.50 12.53
N LEU A 255 -14.40 18.84 12.45
CA LEU A 255 -14.96 19.61 11.34
C LEU A 255 -14.29 20.98 11.20
N LEU A 256 -14.11 21.72 12.30
CA LEU A 256 -13.50 23.04 12.27
C LEU A 256 -12.06 22.99 11.77
N GLN A 257 -11.26 22.03 12.23
CA GLN A 257 -9.88 21.85 11.77
C GLN A 257 -9.79 21.44 10.30
N GLU A 258 -10.67 20.55 9.84
CA GLU A 258 -10.72 20.14 8.44
C GLU A 258 -11.14 21.31 7.54
N ALA A 259 -12.14 22.09 7.96
CA ALA A 259 -12.59 23.27 7.23
C ALA A 259 -11.50 24.35 7.14
N GLU A 260 -10.77 24.62 8.23
CA GLU A 260 -9.66 25.58 8.25
C GLU A 260 -8.54 25.19 7.27
N ARG A 261 -8.17 23.91 7.22
CA ARG A 261 -7.16 23.40 6.28
C ARG A 261 -7.60 23.55 4.83
N TYR A 262 -8.84 23.18 4.51
CA TYR A 262 -9.37 23.37 3.16
C TYR A 262 -9.50 24.85 2.79
N GLN A 263 -9.88 25.70 3.74
CA GLN A 263 -9.96 27.14 3.51
C GLN A 263 -8.59 27.74 3.18
N THR A 264 -7.56 27.38 3.95
CA THR A 264 -6.19 27.82 3.70
C THR A 264 -5.69 27.36 2.33
N LEU A 265 -6.02 26.13 1.92
CA LEU A 265 -5.71 25.63 0.58
C LEU A 265 -6.41 26.44 -0.52
N LEU A 266 -7.71 26.71 -0.36
CA LEU A 266 -8.48 27.50 -1.34
C LEU A 266 -7.93 28.93 -1.49
N ASP A 267 -7.57 29.58 -0.38
CA ASP A 267 -7.00 30.93 -0.39
C ASP A 267 -5.63 30.93 -1.09
N HIS A 268 -4.81 29.90 -0.85
CA HIS A 268 -3.54 29.69 -1.55
C HIS A 268 -3.74 29.48 -3.06
N LEU A 269 -4.69 28.63 -3.45
CA LEU A 269 -5.01 28.34 -4.85
C LEU A 269 -5.47 29.60 -5.59
N ASP A 270 -6.39 30.36 -5.00
CA ASP A 270 -6.91 31.59 -5.60
C ASP A 270 -5.80 32.64 -5.77
N SER A 271 -4.97 32.85 -4.73
CA SER A 271 -3.82 33.75 -4.76
C SER A 271 -2.78 33.33 -5.83
N ASP A 272 -2.39 32.06 -5.86
CA ASP A 272 -1.39 31.54 -6.81
C ASP A 272 -1.88 31.70 -8.26
N ILE A 273 -3.14 31.35 -8.53
CA ILE A 273 -3.70 31.46 -9.88
C ILE A 273 -3.87 32.92 -10.28
N HIS A 274 -4.29 33.82 -9.38
CA HIS A 274 -4.34 35.26 -9.66
C HIS A 274 -2.95 35.83 -9.97
N ASN A 275 -1.95 35.51 -9.15
CA ASN A 275 -0.57 35.96 -9.33
C ASN A 275 0.02 35.44 -10.64
N LEU A 276 -0.26 34.20 -11.03
CA LEU A 276 0.16 33.64 -12.31
C LEU A 276 -0.44 34.43 -13.48
N ARG A 277 -1.74 34.75 -13.45
CA ARG A 277 -2.39 35.56 -14.50
C ARG A 277 -1.82 36.97 -14.59
N LEU A 278 -1.54 37.60 -13.45
CA LEU A 278 -0.89 38.91 -13.40
C LEU A 278 0.56 38.84 -13.92
N GLY A 279 1.27 37.74 -13.63
CA GLY A 279 2.62 37.46 -14.15
C GLY A 279 2.64 37.33 -15.67
N ILE A 280 1.71 36.58 -16.25
CA ILE A 280 1.56 36.42 -17.70
C ILE A 280 1.26 37.78 -18.38
N LYS A 281 0.48 38.65 -17.73
CA LYS A 281 0.17 40.00 -18.23
C LYS A 281 1.32 41.01 -18.02
N GLY A 282 2.42 40.60 -17.37
CA GLY A 282 3.56 41.47 -17.06
C GLY A 282 3.30 42.48 -15.92
N LEU A 283 2.25 42.29 -15.14
CA LEU A 283 1.89 43.17 -14.01
C LEU A 283 2.61 42.75 -12.71
N VAL A 284 3.01 41.49 -12.62
CA VAL A 284 3.79 40.92 -11.50
C VAL A 284 5.06 40.28 -12.07
N VAL A 285 6.15 40.33 -11.31
CA VAL A 285 7.41 39.69 -11.72
C VAL A 285 7.24 38.17 -11.73
N MET A 286 7.55 37.54 -12.87
CA MET A 286 7.56 36.08 -12.97
C MET A 286 8.72 35.54 -12.12
N SER A 287 8.37 34.85 -11.04
CA SER A 287 9.33 34.19 -10.16
C SER A 287 9.53 32.74 -10.59
N GLN A 288 10.64 32.11 -10.18
CA GLN A 288 10.89 30.69 -10.43
C GLN A 288 9.71 29.81 -9.98
N TYR A 289 9.08 30.14 -8.86
CA TYR A 289 7.88 29.45 -8.37
C TYR A 289 6.71 29.53 -9.34
N LEU A 290 6.42 30.72 -9.90
CA LEU A 290 5.33 30.91 -10.85
C LEU A 290 5.63 30.25 -12.21
N ASP A 291 6.89 30.19 -12.61
CA ASP A 291 7.32 29.47 -13.83
C ASP A 291 7.15 27.95 -13.69
N GLU A 292 7.53 27.39 -12.53
CA GLU A 292 7.31 25.98 -12.21
C GLU A 292 5.81 25.67 -12.18
N LEU A 293 5.00 26.52 -11.52
CA LEU A 293 3.55 26.43 -11.49
C LEU A 293 2.95 26.45 -12.90
N ALA A 294 3.38 27.39 -13.75
CA ALA A 294 2.94 27.51 -15.13
C ALA A 294 3.25 26.24 -15.96
N SER A 295 4.43 25.67 -15.75
CA SER A 295 4.87 24.44 -16.41
C SER A 295 4.05 23.22 -15.96
N ASP A 296 3.80 23.08 -14.66
CA ASP A 296 3.02 21.97 -14.10
C ASP A 296 1.56 22.02 -14.58
N LEU A 297 0.95 23.21 -14.56
CA LEU A 297 -0.40 23.44 -15.09
C LEU A 297 -0.50 23.11 -16.57
N PHE A 298 0.50 23.51 -17.37
CA PHE A 298 0.55 23.19 -18.80
C PHE A 298 0.66 21.68 -19.05
N ASN A 299 1.41 20.97 -18.21
CA ASN A 299 1.60 19.52 -18.29
C ASN A 299 0.50 18.70 -17.61
N ASN A 300 -0.62 19.33 -17.18
CA ASN A 300 -1.72 18.69 -16.46
C ASN A 300 -1.29 17.97 -15.16
N LYS A 301 -0.22 18.45 -14.53
CA LYS A 301 0.31 17.96 -13.25
C LYS A 301 -0.13 18.88 -12.12
N VAL A 302 -0.36 18.31 -10.94
CA VAL A 302 -0.67 19.09 -9.74
C VAL A 302 0.63 19.67 -9.18
N PRO A 303 0.73 21.01 -9.02
CA PRO A 303 1.88 21.66 -8.40
C PRO A 303 2.18 21.14 -7.00
N ALA A 304 3.48 21.04 -6.67
CA ALA A 304 3.92 20.50 -5.38
C ALA A 304 3.38 21.30 -4.18
N SER A 305 3.25 22.63 -4.30
CA SER A 305 2.71 23.51 -3.25
C SER A 305 1.27 23.17 -2.87
N TRP A 306 0.46 22.73 -3.84
CA TRP A 306 -0.96 22.39 -3.63
C TRP A 306 -1.14 21.01 -3.02
N SER A 307 -0.18 20.10 -3.25
CA SER A 307 -0.16 18.74 -2.70
C SER A 307 0.13 18.66 -1.19
N THR A 308 0.38 19.80 -0.54
CA THR A 308 0.67 19.86 0.90
C THR A 308 -0.52 19.48 1.77
N THR A 309 -1.76 19.75 1.33
CA THR A 309 -2.97 19.48 2.13
C THR A 309 -3.36 18.01 2.08
N PHE A 310 -3.40 17.44 0.88
CA PHE A 310 -3.55 16.01 0.65
C PHE A 310 -2.67 15.61 -0.55
N LEU A 311 -1.95 14.48 -0.41
CA LEU A 311 -1.15 13.93 -1.52
C LEU A 311 -2.11 13.51 -2.64
N SER A 312 -1.66 13.39 -3.89
CA SER A 312 -2.51 12.82 -4.94
C SER A 312 -1.63 12.33 -6.08
N ALA A 313 -2.02 11.20 -6.68
CA ALA A 313 -1.43 10.70 -7.93
C ALA A 313 -2.29 11.05 -9.15
N LYS A 314 -3.38 11.81 -8.95
CA LYS A 314 -4.33 12.24 -9.97
C LYS A 314 -3.78 13.39 -10.81
N SER A 315 -4.20 13.48 -12.06
CA SER A 315 -3.97 14.64 -12.92
C SER A 315 -4.72 15.86 -12.40
N LEU A 316 -4.31 17.05 -12.86
CA LEU A 316 -4.88 18.30 -12.38
C LEU A 316 -6.41 18.36 -12.54
N SER A 317 -6.94 17.92 -13.69
CA SER A 317 -8.37 17.93 -13.96
C SER A 317 -9.18 17.04 -13.02
N THR A 318 -8.72 15.81 -12.76
CA THR A 318 -9.37 14.87 -11.82
C THR A 318 -9.15 15.30 -10.37
N TRP A 319 -8.03 15.94 -10.05
CA TRP A 319 -7.75 16.51 -8.74
C TRP A 319 -8.70 17.68 -8.38
N VAL A 320 -9.00 18.58 -9.32
CA VAL A 320 -9.96 19.68 -9.08
C VAL A 320 -11.37 19.14 -8.83
N GLN A 321 -11.79 18.10 -9.55
CA GLN A 321 -13.07 17.43 -9.31
C GLN A 321 -13.12 16.77 -7.93
N ASP A 322 -12.03 16.13 -7.52
CA ASP A 322 -11.89 15.54 -6.19
C ASP A 322 -11.96 16.60 -5.08
N LEU A 323 -11.28 17.74 -5.27
CA LEU A 323 -11.34 18.88 -4.35
C LEU A 323 -12.76 19.44 -4.22
N LYS A 324 -13.48 19.59 -5.33
CA LYS A 324 -14.91 19.99 -5.31
C LYS A 324 -15.73 19.02 -4.47
N ALA A 325 -15.58 17.70 -4.68
CA ALA A 325 -16.33 16.69 -3.94
C ALA A 325 -16.03 16.72 -2.43
N ARG A 326 -14.76 16.92 -2.04
CA ARG A 326 -14.33 17.07 -0.64
C ARG A 326 -15.01 18.25 0.03
N ILE A 327 -15.02 19.41 -0.63
CA ILE A 327 -15.61 20.63 -0.07
C ILE A 327 -17.13 20.51 0.04
N VAL A 328 -17.79 19.84 -0.92
CA VAL A 328 -19.23 19.54 -0.81
C VAL A 328 -19.52 18.68 0.43
N GLN A 329 -18.69 17.68 0.73
CA GLN A 329 -18.84 16.87 1.95
C GLN A 329 -18.70 17.74 3.22
N ILE A 330 -17.65 18.56 3.31
CA ILE A 330 -17.40 19.40 4.49
C ILE A 330 -18.51 20.44 4.66
N GLN A 331 -18.96 21.06 3.56
CA GLN A 331 -20.06 22.03 3.58
C GLN A 331 -21.39 21.38 3.97
N ALA A 332 -21.66 20.15 3.52
CA ALA A 332 -22.84 19.39 3.92
C ALA A 332 -22.79 19.02 5.42
N TRP A 333 -21.61 18.68 5.94
CA TRP A 333 -21.39 18.44 7.37
C TRP A 333 -21.62 19.72 8.18
N ALA A 334 -21.12 20.87 7.73
CA ALA A 334 -21.34 22.16 8.39
C ALA A 334 -22.83 22.55 8.46
N ASN A 335 -23.59 22.34 7.38
CA ASN A 335 -25.00 22.72 7.30
C ASN A 335 -25.95 21.79 8.05
N ASN A 336 -25.72 20.47 7.99
CA ASN A 336 -26.69 19.47 8.42
C ASN A 336 -26.23 18.61 9.62
N GLY A 337 -25.03 18.86 10.15
CA GLY A 337 -24.40 18.00 11.16
C GLY A 337 -23.69 16.78 10.55
N PRO A 338 -23.19 15.85 11.38
CA PRO A 338 -22.34 14.75 10.92
C PRO A 338 -23.02 13.89 9.84
N PRO A 339 -22.31 13.58 8.74
CA PRO A 339 -22.88 12.80 7.65
C PRO A 339 -23.16 11.37 8.10
N ARG A 340 -24.26 10.78 7.59
CA ARG A 340 -24.65 9.40 7.90
C ARG A 340 -23.62 8.38 7.43
N VAL A 341 -23.04 8.66 6.27
CA VAL A 341 -21.95 7.89 5.67
C VAL A 341 -20.83 8.86 5.40
N MET A 342 -19.67 8.61 6.01
CA MET A 342 -18.49 9.45 5.85
C MET A 342 -17.61 8.92 4.73
N TRP A 343 -17.30 9.75 3.73
CA TRP A 343 -16.20 9.44 2.81
C TRP A 343 -14.89 9.82 3.48
N LEU A 344 -14.23 8.82 4.09
CA LEU A 344 -12.96 8.99 4.80
C LEU A 344 -11.85 9.53 3.89
N GLY A 345 -11.81 9.06 2.64
CA GLY A 345 -10.85 9.54 1.65
C GLY A 345 -10.96 11.03 1.39
N GLY A 346 -12.12 11.62 1.66
CA GLY A 346 -12.43 13.04 1.51
C GLY A 346 -11.90 13.96 2.62
N LEU A 347 -11.45 13.42 3.75
CA LEU A 347 -10.86 14.21 4.86
C LEU A 347 -9.36 14.36 4.68
N THR A 348 -8.76 15.46 5.15
CA THR A 348 -7.30 15.65 5.14
C THR A 348 -6.60 14.75 6.16
N PHE A 349 -7.19 14.57 7.35
CA PHE A 349 -6.69 13.67 8.39
C PHE A 349 -7.79 12.70 8.89
N PRO A 350 -7.99 11.56 8.21
CA PRO A 350 -9.01 10.58 8.61
C PRO A 350 -8.82 10.02 10.03
N THR A 351 -7.57 9.95 10.51
CA THR A 351 -7.24 9.47 11.86
C THR A 351 -7.81 10.37 12.96
N ALA A 352 -7.88 11.69 12.73
CA ALA A 352 -8.48 12.64 13.67
C ALA A 352 -9.98 12.36 13.82
N TYR A 353 -10.67 12.10 12.70
CA TYR A 353 -12.08 11.73 12.71
C TYR A 353 -12.33 10.39 13.42
N LEU A 354 -11.53 9.36 13.15
CA LEU A 354 -11.63 8.08 13.85
C LEU A 354 -11.41 8.26 15.37
N THR A 355 -10.43 9.05 15.76
CA THR A 355 -10.18 9.35 17.19
C THR A 355 -11.35 10.10 17.82
N ALA A 356 -11.95 11.07 17.12
CA ALA A 356 -13.12 11.80 17.60
C ALA A 356 -14.33 10.86 17.80
N LEU A 357 -14.54 9.90 16.90
CA LEU A 357 -15.59 8.88 17.07
C LEU A 357 -15.34 7.97 18.29
N LEU A 358 -14.09 7.56 18.53
CA LEU A 358 -13.74 6.79 19.73
C LEU A 358 -13.94 7.61 21.00
N GLN A 359 -13.59 8.89 20.99
CA GLN A 359 -13.83 9.81 22.11
C GLN A 359 -15.32 9.94 22.42
N GLN A 360 -16.15 10.09 21.38
CA GLN A 360 -17.59 10.13 21.54
C GLN A 360 -18.15 8.82 22.11
N ALA A 361 -17.69 7.67 21.61
CA ALA A 361 -18.09 6.36 22.13
C ALA A 361 -17.63 6.12 23.57
N ALA A 362 -16.42 6.57 23.92
CA ALA A 362 -15.85 6.48 25.26
C ALA A 362 -16.65 7.31 26.28
N ARG A 363 -17.02 8.54 25.93
CA ARG A 363 -17.85 9.43 26.77
C ARG A 363 -19.21 8.82 27.08
N GLN A 364 -19.88 8.27 26.07
CA GLN A 364 -21.20 7.67 26.27
C GLN A 364 -21.18 6.34 27.03
N ARG A 365 -20.09 5.58 26.92
CA ARG A 365 -19.90 4.32 27.66
C ARG A 365 -19.23 4.52 29.02
N GLU A 366 -18.88 5.76 29.37
CA GLU A 366 -18.12 6.12 30.56
C GLU A 366 -16.85 5.26 30.74
N CYS A 367 -16.12 5.02 29.65
CA CYS A 367 -14.90 4.23 29.65
C CYS A 367 -13.68 5.01 29.15
N ALA A 368 -12.48 4.51 29.43
CA ALA A 368 -11.24 5.08 28.90
C ALA A 368 -11.15 4.84 27.38
N ILE A 369 -10.68 5.85 26.63
CA ILE A 369 -10.52 5.75 25.16
C ILE A 369 -9.62 4.58 24.78
N ASP A 370 -8.54 4.35 25.54
CA ASP A 370 -7.57 3.27 25.30
C ASP A 370 -8.16 1.85 25.48
N SER A 371 -9.32 1.74 26.13
CA SER A 371 -10.03 0.48 26.27
C SER A 371 -10.82 0.09 25.01
N LEU A 372 -11.01 1.04 24.08
CA LEU A 372 -11.77 0.87 22.86
C LEU A 372 -10.87 0.65 21.65
N THR A 373 -11.34 -0.19 20.75
CA THR A 373 -10.75 -0.48 19.44
C THR A 373 -11.87 -0.64 18.41
N TRP A 374 -11.51 -0.79 17.14
CA TRP A 374 -12.45 -0.91 16.04
C TRP A 374 -12.75 -2.37 15.71
N ASP A 375 -14.03 -2.69 15.58
CA ASP A 375 -14.54 -3.86 14.89
C ASP A 375 -15.15 -3.41 13.55
N PHE A 376 -15.06 -4.25 12.53
CA PHE A 376 -15.44 -3.88 11.17
C PHE A 376 -16.50 -4.85 10.65
N GLU A 377 -17.60 -4.30 10.16
CA GLU A 377 -18.64 -5.07 9.48
C GLU A 377 -18.86 -4.51 8.07
N VAL A 378 -18.43 -5.25 7.07
CA VAL A 378 -18.69 -4.88 5.67
C VAL A 378 -20.15 -5.20 5.34
N THR A 379 -20.90 -4.18 4.95
CA THR A 379 -22.33 -4.32 4.62
C THR A 379 -22.53 -4.78 3.16
N ASN A 380 -23.78 -4.98 2.74
CA ASN A 380 -24.12 -5.23 1.32
C ASN A 380 -24.48 -3.93 0.57
N ALA A 381 -24.39 -2.77 1.24
CA ALA A 381 -24.75 -1.49 0.65
C ALA A 381 -23.62 -1.02 -0.28
N ILE A 382 -23.88 -1.00 -1.58
CA ILE A 382 -22.90 -0.52 -2.58
C ILE A 382 -23.05 0.98 -2.75
N ASP A 383 -24.28 1.47 -2.80
CA ASP A 383 -24.57 2.90 -2.91
C ASP A 383 -24.88 3.49 -1.51
N PRO A 384 -24.02 4.38 -0.99
CA PRO A 384 -24.20 4.94 0.34
C PRO A 384 -25.46 5.80 0.48
N VAL A 385 -25.96 6.41 -0.60
CA VAL A 385 -27.12 7.30 -0.56
C VAL A 385 -28.42 6.51 -0.69
N ARG A 386 -28.43 5.49 -1.55
CA ARG A 386 -29.64 4.69 -1.82
C ARG A 386 -29.86 3.59 -0.77
N ASP A 387 -28.80 2.87 -0.42
CA ASP A 387 -28.93 1.62 0.32
C ASP A 387 -28.96 1.84 1.84
N ILE A 388 -28.39 2.94 2.34
CA ILE A 388 -28.43 3.32 3.76
C ILE A 388 -29.61 4.26 4.01
N LYS A 389 -30.70 3.68 4.48
CA LYS A 389 -31.95 4.40 4.74
C LYS A 389 -31.80 5.39 5.91
N PRO A 390 -32.58 6.49 5.93
CA PRO A 390 -32.65 7.42 7.06
C PRO A 390 -33.00 6.79 8.41
N SER A 391 -33.60 5.59 8.42
CA SER A 391 -33.93 4.82 9.62
C SER A 391 -32.74 4.06 10.22
N MET A 392 -31.62 3.97 9.49
CA MET A 392 -30.37 3.31 9.94
C MET A 392 -29.35 4.33 10.47
N VAL A 393 -29.80 5.53 10.86
CA VAL A 393 -28.93 6.52 11.50
C VAL A 393 -28.44 5.93 12.83
N LEU A 394 -27.13 5.76 12.92
CA LEU A 394 -26.47 5.28 14.14
C LEU A 394 -26.70 6.30 15.25
N GLY A 395 -27.04 5.81 16.44
CA GLY A 395 -27.04 6.63 17.63
C GLY A 395 -25.62 7.11 17.95
N LEU A 396 -25.52 8.09 18.84
CA LEU A 396 -24.27 8.43 19.51
C LEU A 396 -23.53 7.15 19.93
N GLY A 397 -22.20 7.12 19.72
CA GLY A 397 -21.28 6.06 20.20
C GLY A 397 -21.48 4.66 19.60
N GLN A 398 -22.30 4.53 18.56
CA GLN A 398 -22.43 3.32 17.74
C GLN A 398 -21.46 3.29 16.54
N GLY A 399 -20.58 4.30 16.46
CA GLY A 399 -19.55 4.43 15.42
C GLY A 399 -20.06 5.15 14.17
N ALA A 400 -19.54 4.78 13.00
CA ALA A 400 -19.89 5.44 11.73
C ALA A 400 -19.88 4.48 10.55
N TYR A 401 -20.70 4.77 9.54
CA TYR A 401 -20.59 4.14 8.23
C TYR A 401 -19.57 4.89 7.37
N ILE A 402 -18.72 4.14 6.65
CA ILE A 402 -17.70 4.71 5.78
C ILE A 402 -17.84 4.21 4.35
N SER A 403 -17.68 5.11 3.39
CA SER A 403 -17.72 4.81 1.95
C SER A 403 -16.44 5.25 1.25
N GLY A 404 -16.28 4.80 0.00
CA GLY A 404 -15.13 5.15 -0.83
C GLY A 404 -13.84 4.44 -0.42
N VAL A 405 -13.95 3.18 0.02
CA VAL A 405 -12.81 2.32 0.28
C VAL A 405 -12.68 1.35 -0.89
N PHE A 406 -11.47 1.17 -1.40
CA PHE A 406 -11.16 0.30 -2.53
C PHE A 406 -10.20 -0.80 -2.06
N VAL A 407 -10.42 -2.04 -2.49
CA VAL A 407 -9.47 -3.14 -2.30
C VAL A 407 -8.52 -3.16 -3.49
N GLU A 408 -7.23 -3.10 -3.21
CA GLU A 408 -6.17 -3.24 -4.21
C GLU A 408 -5.56 -4.66 -4.12
N GLY A 409 -5.44 -5.34 -5.26
CA GLY A 409 -4.83 -6.68 -5.34
C GLY A 409 -5.77 -7.84 -5.01
N ALA A 410 -7.05 -7.56 -4.72
CA ALA A 410 -8.11 -8.55 -4.57
C ALA A 410 -9.47 -7.99 -5.02
N GLY A 411 -10.41 -8.89 -5.28
CA GLY A 411 -11.81 -8.56 -5.50
C GLY A 411 -12.64 -8.75 -4.22
N TRP A 412 -13.87 -8.22 -4.24
CA TRP A 412 -14.85 -8.45 -3.19
C TRP A 412 -16.05 -9.24 -3.71
N ASP A 413 -16.48 -10.24 -2.95
CA ASP A 413 -17.75 -10.94 -3.15
C ASP A 413 -18.83 -10.34 -2.24
N VAL A 414 -19.84 -9.72 -2.84
CA VAL A 414 -20.93 -9.05 -2.11
C VAL A 414 -21.87 -10.06 -1.45
N ASP A 415 -22.05 -11.24 -2.05
CA ASP A 415 -22.99 -12.25 -1.56
C ASP A 415 -22.40 -13.02 -0.39
N LEU A 416 -21.12 -13.41 -0.50
CA LEU A 416 -20.39 -14.12 0.55
C LEU A 416 -19.72 -13.20 1.58
N ARG A 417 -19.70 -11.88 1.33
CA ARG A 417 -19.01 -10.85 2.13
C ARG A 417 -17.54 -11.18 2.39
N CYS A 418 -16.84 -11.71 1.39
CA CYS A 418 -15.46 -12.14 1.53
C CYS A 418 -14.57 -11.70 0.37
N LEU A 419 -13.26 -11.77 0.59
CA LEU A 419 -12.28 -11.56 -0.45
C LEU A 419 -12.35 -12.67 -1.51
N LYS A 420 -12.16 -12.29 -2.76
CA LYS A 420 -12.03 -13.18 -3.93
C LYS A 420 -10.85 -12.74 -4.79
N GLU A 421 -10.36 -13.63 -5.65
CA GLU A 421 -9.34 -13.23 -6.61
C GLU A 421 -9.90 -12.16 -7.57
N PRO A 422 -9.09 -11.15 -7.93
CA PRO A 422 -9.55 -10.06 -8.77
C PRO A 422 -9.75 -10.52 -10.22
N ASN A 423 -10.68 -9.90 -10.93
CA ASN A 423 -10.85 -10.16 -12.36
C ASN A 423 -9.63 -9.65 -13.15
N PRO A 424 -9.30 -10.25 -14.31
CA PRO A 424 -8.24 -9.73 -15.17
C PRO A 424 -8.43 -8.25 -15.49
N MET A 425 -7.34 -7.48 -15.48
CA MET A 425 -7.32 -6.02 -15.72
C MET A 425 -8.05 -5.15 -14.67
N GLN A 426 -8.57 -5.75 -13.60
CA GLN A 426 -9.18 -5.04 -12.49
C GLN A 426 -8.25 -5.14 -11.27
N LEU A 427 -7.38 -4.15 -11.08
CA LEU A 427 -6.49 -4.12 -9.91
C LEU A 427 -7.22 -3.69 -8.63
N GLU A 428 -8.19 -2.80 -8.79
CA GLU A 428 -8.91 -2.15 -7.69
C GLU A 428 -10.40 -2.46 -7.80
N THR A 429 -11.02 -2.77 -6.66
CA THR A 429 -12.45 -3.04 -6.55
C THR A 429 -13.04 -2.20 -5.41
N ALA A 430 -14.11 -1.45 -5.68
CA ALA A 430 -14.80 -0.70 -4.64
C ALA A 430 -15.42 -1.66 -3.61
N LEU A 431 -15.18 -1.39 -2.32
CA LEU A 431 -15.88 -2.08 -1.24
C LEU A 431 -17.25 -1.45 -1.01
N PRO A 432 -18.24 -2.28 -0.60
CA PRO A 432 -19.45 -1.78 0.01
C PRO A 432 -19.16 -0.92 1.25
N VAL A 433 -20.19 -0.22 1.71
CA VAL A 433 -20.10 0.59 2.94
C VAL A 433 -19.68 -0.28 4.12
N ILE A 434 -18.68 0.18 4.86
CA ILE A 434 -18.15 -0.50 6.04
C ILE A 434 -18.75 0.18 7.28
N HIS A 435 -19.26 -0.61 8.21
CA HIS A 435 -19.64 -0.14 9.54
C HIS A 435 -18.44 -0.24 10.47
N LEU A 436 -18.02 0.91 11.00
CA LEU A 436 -17.03 1.00 12.07
C LEU A 436 -17.76 0.90 13.41
N VAL A 437 -17.51 -0.16 14.17
CA VAL A 437 -18.12 -0.37 15.48
C VAL A 437 -17.06 -0.25 16.57
N PRO A 438 -17.19 0.69 17.53
CA PRO A 438 -16.28 0.76 18.66
C PRO A 438 -16.57 -0.42 19.61
N ILE A 439 -15.56 -1.23 19.90
CA ILE A 439 -15.63 -2.39 20.79
C ILE A 439 -14.53 -2.32 21.86
N GLU A 440 -14.76 -2.90 23.04
CA GLU A 440 -13.70 -3.03 24.04
C GLU A 440 -12.64 -4.05 23.59
N VAL A 441 -11.37 -3.75 23.87
CA VAL A 441 -10.22 -4.62 23.54
C VAL A 441 -10.38 -6.02 24.14
N SER A 442 -10.92 -6.13 25.36
CA SER A 442 -11.20 -7.42 26.03
C SER A 442 -12.20 -8.29 25.25
N LYS A 443 -13.25 -7.68 24.69
CA LYS A 443 -14.26 -8.35 23.86
C LYS A 443 -13.67 -8.76 22.51
N LEU A 444 -12.83 -7.93 21.93
CA LEU A 444 -12.10 -8.26 20.70
C LEU A 444 -11.16 -9.46 20.91
N HIS A 445 -10.38 -9.52 21.99
CA HIS A 445 -9.55 -10.68 22.31
C HIS A 445 -10.37 -11.98 22.44
N ARG A 446 -11.55 -11.90 23.04
CA ARG A 446 -12.46 -13.05 23.15
C ARG A 446 -13.00 -13.47 21.78
N LYS A 447 -13.25 -12.53 20.86
CA LYS A 447 -13.63 -12.79 19.46
C LYS A 447 -12.49 -13.44 18.69
N ASN A 448 -11.25 -12.96 18.86
CA ASN A 448 -10.07 -13.53 18.22
C ASN A 448 -9.79 -14.96 18.69
N LYS A 449 -9.88 -15.24 20.00
CA LYS A 449 -9.75 -16.61 20.52
C LYS A 449 -10.81 -17.57 19.95
N LYS A 450 -12.03 -17.08 19.70
CA LYS A 450 -13.08 -17.85 19.03
C LYS A 450 -12.76 -18.12 17.55
N ARG A 451 -12.11 -17.19 16.86
CA ARG A 451 -11.63 -17.36 15.48
C ARG A 451 -10.52 -18.41 15.41
N ASP A 452 -9.55 -18.36 16.33
CA ASP A 452 -8.45 -19.35 16.41
C ASP A 452 -8.97 -20.77 16.65
N ASN A 453 -10.06 -20.91 17.41
CA ASN A 453 -10.73 -22.18 17.67
C ASN A 453 -11.66 -22.63 16.53
N GLY A 454 -11.71 -21.92 15.40
CA GLY A 454 -12.54 -22.25 14.22
C GLY A 454 -14.05 -22.00 14.39
N SER A 455 -14.48 -21.36 15.48
CA SER A 455 -15.91 -21.07 15.73
C SER A 455 -16.41 -19.82 14.99
N LEU A 456 -15.51 -19.04 14.41
CA LEU A 456 -15.80 -17.87 13.59
C LEU A 456 -14.98 -17.92 12.30
N PRO A 457 -15.47 -17.32 11.21
CA PRO A 457 -14.75 -17.30 9.93
C PRO A 457 -13.41 -16.57 10.07
N ALA A 458 -12.42 -17.03 9.31
CA ALA A 458 -11.09 -16.44 9.27
C ALA A 458 -11.14 -15.00 8.72
N VAL A 459 -10.34 -14.14 9.33
CA VAL A 459 -10.21 -12.73 8.94
C VAL A 459 -8.79 -12.42 8.48
N PHE A 460 -8.69 -11.49 7.55
CA PHE A 460 -7.44 -10.86 7.14
C PHE A 460 -7.47 -9.41 7.57
N THR A 461 -6.47 -9.00 8.34
CA THR A 461 -6.25 -7.59 8.64
C THR A 461 -5.58 -6.93 7.45
N ALA A 462 -6.39 -6.24 6.64
CA ALA A 462 -5.94 -5.49 5.48
C ALA A 462 -5.48 -4.09 5.93
N PRO A 463 -4.23 -3.69 5.64
CA PRO A 463 -3.80 -2.31 5.92
C PRO A 463 -4.55 -1.34 5.00
N CYS A 464 -5.14 -0.31 5.58
CA CYS A 464 -5.80 0.77 4.86
C CYS A 464 -4.87 1.98 4.74
N TYR A 465 -4.62 2.37 3.50
CA TYR A 465 -3.80 3.51 3.13
C TYR A 465 -4.64 4.63 2.54
N TYR A 466 -4.16 5.86 2.71
CA TYR A 466 -4.82 7.04 2.19
C TYR A 466 -4.67 7.15 0.65
N TYR A 467 -3.56 6.66 0.09
CA TYR A 467 -3.25 6.64 -1.35
C TYR A 467 -2.56 5.34 -1.79
N PRO A 468 -2.50 5.04 -3.11
CA PRO A 468 -1.76 3.89 -3.64
C PRO A 468 -0.26 3.95 -3.30
N GLN A 469 0.29 5.15 -3.14
CA GLN A 469 1.64 5.34 -2.60
C GLN A 469 1.62 5.07 -1.09
N ARG A 470 2.11 3.90 -0.71
CA ARG A 470 2.09 3.41 0.68
C ARG A 470 3.21 4.02 1.55
N THR A 471 4.17 4.73 0.95
CA THR A 471 5.20 5.48 1.67
C THR A 471 4.67 6.87 2.06
N GLY A 472 4.32 7.05 3.34
CA GLY A 472 4.00 8.37 3.91
C GLY A 472 5.20 9.05 4.55
N THR A 473 5.09 10.35 4.82
CA THR A 473 6.04 11.06 5.69
C THR A 473 5.64 10.87 7.16
N ARG A 474 6.53 11.19 8.10
CA ARG A 474 6.24 11.08 9.54
C ARG A 474 5.04 11.95 9.96
N GLU A 475 4.88 13.12 9.33
CA GLU A 475 3.79 14.06 9.60
C GLU A 475 2.47 13.63 8.94
N LYS A 476 2.56 12.89 7.83
CA LYS A 476 1.42 12.38 7.07
C LYS A 476 1.65 10.92 6.70
N PRO A 477 1.43 9.99 7.65
CA PRO A 477 1.53 8.58 7.36
C PRO A 477 0.47 8.21 6.31
N SER A 478 0.86 7.42 5.31
CA SER A 478 -0.09 6.90 4.32
C SER A 478 -0.99 5.85 4.96
N PHE A 479 -0.47 5.06 5.90
CA PHE A 479 -1.23 4.10 6.68
C PHE A 479 -2.18 4.82 7.66
N ILE A 480 -3.45 4.42 7.63
CA ILE A 480 -4.51 4.98 8.47
C ILE A 480 -4.94 3.98 9.54
N ILE A 481 -5.35 2.77 9.15
CA ILE A 481 -5.89 1.76 10.07
C ILE A 481 -5.81 0.35 9.45
N GLY A 482 -5.71 -0.70 10.27
CA GLY A 482 -5.90 -2.08 9.83
C GLY A 482 -7.38 -2.47 9.89
N ILE A 483 -8.00 -2.75 8.74
CA ILE A 483 -9.40 -3.16 8.64
C ILE A 483 -9.47 -4.68 8.54
N GLU A 484 -10.26 -5.31 9.41
CA GLU A 484 -10.50 -6.74 9.35
C GLU A 484 -11.57 -7.06 8.29
N VAL A 485 -11.21 -7.91 7.33
CA VAL A 485 -12.11 -8.39 6.27
C VAL A 485 -12.12 -9.91 6.23
N LEU A 486 -13.22 -10.53 5.79
CA LEU A 486 -13.33 -11.99 5.72
C LEU A 486 -12.51 -12.55 4.56
N THR A 487 -11.73 -13.61 4.81
CA THR A 487 -10.80 -14.18 3.81
C THR A 487 -11.45 -15.11 2.80
N GLY A 488 -12.66 -15.60 3.10
CA GLY A 488 -13.37 -16.57 2.27
C GLY A 488 -12.71 -17.95 2.29
N ALA A 489 -12.54 -18.55 1.12
CA ALA A 489 -11.95 -19.89 0.97
C ALA A 489 -10.42 -19.91 1.10
N LEU A 490 -9.75 -18.75 0.94
CA LEU A 490 -8.30 -18.64 0.91
C LEU A 490 -7.75 -18.23 2.28
N SER A 491 -6.50 -18.62 2.57
CA SER A 491 -5.85 -18.35 3.85
C SER A 491 -5.38 -16.90 3.96
N GLN A 492 -5.14 -16.44 5.19
CA GLN A 492 -4.58 -15.10 5.44
C GLN A 492 -3.22 -14.92 4.77
N GLU A 493 -2.38 -15.96 4.77
CA GLU A 493 -1.04 -15.94 4.16
C GLU A 493 -1.07 -15.70 2.66
N HIS A 494 -2.10 -16.21 1.98
CA HIS A 494 -2.33 -15.98 0.55
C HIS A 494 -2.51 -14.49 0.27
N TRP A 495 -3.39 -13.83 1.02
CA TRP A 495 -3.67 -12.39 0.85
C TRP A 495 -2.48 -11.50 1.24
N ILE A 496 -1.65 -11.94 2.19
CA ILE A 496 -0.37 -11.28 2.49
C ILE A 496 0.59 -11.37 1.30
N LYS A 497 0.74 -12.55 0.66
CA LYS A 497 1.59 -12.72 -0.53
C LYS A 497 1.09 -11.90 -1.73
N ARG A 498 -0.23 -11.79 -1.90
CA ARG A 498 -0.90 -10.96 -2.92
C ARG A 498 -0.72 -9.45 -2.70
N GLY A 499 -0.22 -9.02 -1.54
CA GLY A 499 0.00 -7.60 -1.23
C GLY A 499 -1.29 -6.81 -1.04
N VAL A 500 -2.38 -7.49 -0.66
CA VAL A 500 -3.71 -6.86 -0.54
C VAL A 500 -3.67 -5.72 0.48
N GLY A 501 -4.15 -4.57 0.04
CA GLY A 501 -4.33 -3.36 0.83
C GLY A 501 -5.66 -2.70 0.52
N LEU A 502 -6.13 -1.86 1.43
CA LEU A 502 -7.28 -1.00 1.20
C LEU A 502 -6.79 0.41 0.89
N LEU A 503 -7.46 1.10 -0.02
CA LEU A 503 -7.15 2.46 -0.44
C LEU A 503 -8.37 3.35 -0.19
N LEU A 504 -8.18 4.52 0.41
CA LEU A 504 -9.25 5.52 0.57
C LEU A 504 -9.40 6.40 -0.66
N ASN A 505 -8.33 6.56 -1.43
CA ASN A 505 -8.30 7.27 -2.70
C ASN A 505 -7.49 6.48 -3.71
N VAL A 506 -7.93 6.55 -4.97
CA VAL A 506 -7.35 5.84 -6.11
C VAL A 506 -6.58 6.84 -6.99
N GLY A 507 -5.56 6.35 -7.70
CA GLY A 507 -4.83 7.12 -8.72
C GLY A 507 -5.59 7.24 -10.05
N ASP A 508 -4.97 7.86 -11.05
CA ASP A 508 -5.52 7.91 -12.43
C ASP A 508 -5.23 6.63 -13.26
#